data_AF-A0A7V1BDD2-F1
#
_entry.id   AF-A0A7V1BDD2-F1
#
_cell.length_a   1.000
_cell.length_b   1.000
_cell.length_c   1.000
_cell.angle_alpha   90.00
_cell.angle_beta   90.00
_cell.angle_gamma   90.00
#
_symmetry.space_group_name_H-M   'P 1'
#
loop_
_entity.id
_entity.type
_entity.pdbx_description
1 polymer ?
#
loop_
_entity_poly.entity_id
_entity_poly.type
_entity_poly.pdbx_seq_one_letter_code
_entity_poly.pdbx_strand_id
1 'polypeptide(L)'
;ILDALAVDKPMLSRMTKVARSIPKSVIEQIGSAHGIGRRRWEELADQSLNDSIDLEQVTAALELDATKSPDDRFSMICDAVSQVLKPKATSKPVPSPTLSIKLGDGTVLAEVKETARALTVKLSKAEAPEFAQWMRNNADAELTRLYEAWQSKRKPD
;
A
#
# COMPACT_ATOMS: atom_id res chain seq x y z
N ILE A 1 22.03 29.34 34.59
CA ILE A 1 22.40 27.98 34.13
C ILE A 1 21.32 27.44 33.16
N LEU A 2 20.86 28.26 32.21
CA LEU A 2 19.82 27.92 31.22
C LEU A 2 20.20 28.47 29.83
N ASP A 3 21.51 28.66 29.60
CA ASP A 3 22.05 29.40 28.45
C ASP A 3 23.25 28.68 27.81
N ALA A 4 23.37 27.37 28.04
CA ALA A 4 24.50 26.54 27.55
C ALA A 4 24.06 25.43 26.59
N LEU A 5 22.75 25.27 26.38
CA LEU A 5 22.17 24.38 25.39
C LEU A 5 21.27 25.26 24.54
N ALA A 6 21.70 25.58 23.32
CA ALA A 6 20.90 26.28 22.31
C ALA A 6 19.72 25.42 21.83
N VAL A 7 18.90 24.96 22.77
CA VAL A 7 17.69 24.20 22.56
C VAL A 7 16.56 25.21 22.62
N ASP A 8 16.25 25.75 21.46
CA ASP A 8 15.21 26.73 21.26
C ASP A 8 13.87 26.19 21.83
N LYS A 9 13.17 26.96 22.66
CA LYS A 9 11.85 26.60 23.25
C LYS A 9 10.84 26.01 22.24
N PRO A 10 10.78 26.48 20.98
CA PRO A 10 9.97 25.87 19.91
C PRO A 10 10.38 24.44 19.57
N MET A 11 11.67 24.10 19.67
CA MET A 11 12.19 22.76 19.40
C MET A 11 11.69 21.75 20.44
N LEU A 12 11.71 22.11 21.72
CA LEU A 12 11.17 21.25 22.79
C LEU A 12 9.68 21.02 22.63
N SER A 13 8.93 22.06 22.27
CA SER A 13 7.50 21.94 21.98
C SER A 13 7.23 20.98 20.82
N ARG A 14 8.01 21.10 19.73
CA ARG A 14 7.93 20.18 18.57
C ARG A 14 8.25 18.73 18.94
N MET A 15 9.33 18.50 19.69
CA MET A 15 9.70 17.14 20.12
C MET A 15 8.71 16.54 21.12
N THR A 16 8.11 17.37 21.97
CA THR A 16 7.01 16.94 22.85
C THR A 16 5.79 16.50 22.03
N LYS A 17 5.47 17.22 20.96
CA LYS A 17 4.38 16.82 20.05
C LYS A 17 4.67 15.46 19.41
N VAL A 18 5.86 15.30 18.83
CA VAL A 18 6.29 14.03 18.22
C VAL A 18 6.19 12.86 19.21
N ALA A 19 6.72 13.02 20.42
CA ALA A 19 6.68 11.97 21.44
C ALA A 19 5.25 11.60 21.90
N ARG A 20 4.27 12.50 21.73
CA ARG A 20 2.85 12.24 22.03
C ARG A 20 2.11 11.62 20.84
N SER A 21 2.59 11.82 19.62
CA SER A 21 1.99 11.31 18.39
C SER A 21 2.32 9.84 18.11
N ILE A 22 3.42 9.35 18.67
CA ILE A 22 3.91 7.99 18.45
C ILE A 22 3.61 7.15 19.70
N PRO A 23 2.96 5.97 19.56
CA PRO A 23 2.72 5.09 20.69
C PRO A 23 4.00 4.72 21.44
N LYS A 24 3.92 4.68 22.77
CA LYS A 24 5.07 4.38 23.63
C LYS A 24 5.71 3.03 23.31
N SER A 25 4.89 2.02 23.02
CA SER A 25 5.31 0.67 22.60
C SER A 25 6.24 0.71 21.39
N VAL A 26 5.92 1.54 20.39
CA VAL A 26 6.71 1.73 19.17
C VAL A 26 8.04 2.43 19.48
N ILE A 27 8.03 3.45 20.33
CA ILE A 27 9.26 4.16 20.75
C ILE A 27 10.21 3.20 21.48
N GLU A 28 9.68 2.35 22.38
CA GLU A 28 10.47 1.35 23.11
C GLU A 28 11.04 0.27 22.16
N GLN A 29 10.28 -0.16 21.15
CA GLN A 29 10.74 -1.09 20.13
C GLN A 29 11.85 -0.51 19.22
N ILE A 30 11.83 0.79 18.94
CA ILE A 30 12.89 1.48 18.21
C ILE A 30 14.14 1.63 19.09
N GLY A 31 13.97 2.08 20.33
CA GLY A 31 15.06 2.48 21.21
C GLY A 31 15.55 3.91 20.94
N SER A 32 16.73 4.27 21.46
CA SER A 32 17.16 5.67 21.50
C SER A 32 17.43 6.33 20.14
N ALA A 33 17.69 5.54 19.09
CA ALA A 33 17.90 5.96 17.69
C ALA A 33 18.64 7.29 17.51
N HIS A 34 19.82 7.41 18.13
CA HIS A 34 20.57 8.67 18.23
C HIS A 34 21.06 9.20 16.87
N GLY A 35 21.19 8.35 15.86
CA GLY A 35 21.56 8.78 14.50
C GLY A 35 20.37 9.27 13.67
N ILE A 36 19.14 9.08 14.15
CA ILE A 36 17.93 9.54 13.47
C ILE A 36 17.67 11.00 13.80
N GLY A 37 17.89 11.85 12.81
CA GLY A 37 17.66 13.29 12.93
C GLY A 37 16.19 13.64 13.19
N ARG A 38 15.97 14.78 13.85
CA ARG A 38 14.65 15.34 14.20
C ARG A 38 13.59 15.23 13.10
N ARG A 39 13.98 15.58 11.86
CA ARG A 39 13.04 15.67 10.72
C ARG A 39 12.37 14.33 10.42
N ARG A 40 13.09 13.22 10.58
CA ARG A 40 12.56 11.86 10.37
C ARG A 40 11.52 11.48 11.43
N TRP A 41 11.77 11.87 12.67
CA TRP A 41 10.81 11.69 13.76
C TRP A 41 9.53 12.52 13.57
N GLU A 42 9.67 13.76 13.07
CA GLU A 42 8.54 14.60 12.69
C GLU A 42 7.73 13.96 11.55
N GLU A 43 8.39 13.44 10.52
CA GLU A 43 7.72 12.72 9.42
C GLU A 43 6.93 11.50 9.91
N LEU A 44 7.51 10.66 10.79
CA LEU A 44 6.81 9.49 11.34
C LEU A 44 5.60 9.89 12.20
N ALA A 45 5.73 10.96 12.99
CA ALA A 45 4.63 11.50 13.80
C ALA A 45 3.50 12.08 12.93
N ASP A 46 3.84 12.76 11.83
CA ASP A 46 2.86 13.29 10.88
C ASP A 46 2.13 12.16 10.14
N GLN A 47 2.82 11.07 9.77
CA GLN A 47 2.20 9.88 9.17
C GLN A 47 1.25 9.16 10.14
N SER A 48 1.60 9.09 11.42
CA SER A 48 0.72 8.57 12.47
C SER A 48 -0.56 9.39 12.60
N LEU A 49 -0.44 10.73 12.64
CA LEU A 49 -1.57 11.63 12.91
C LEU A 49 -2.44 11.93 11.68
N ASN A 50 -1.83 12.29 10.56
CA ASN A 50 -2.54 12.83 9.40
C ASN A 50 -3.08 11.71 8.49
N ASP A 51 -2.32 10.63 8.34
CA ASP A 51 -2.68 9.51 7.46
C ASP A 51 -3.41 8.38 8.22
N SER A 52 -3.72 8.58 9.51
CA SER A 52 -4.45 7.63 10.38
C SER A 52 -3.85 6.22 10.39
N ILE A 53 -2.52 6.13 10.35
CA ILE A 53 -1.79 4.85 10.40
C ILE A 53 -1.71 4.36 11.84
N ASP A 54 -2.13 3.11 12.05
CA ASP A 54 -1.92 2.42 13.31
C ASP A 54 -0.48 1.88 13.38
N LEU A 55 0.41 2.67 13.98
CA LEU A 55 1.82 2.29 14.15
C LEU A 55 2.01 1.03 15.00
N GLU A 56 1.09 0.70 15.92
CA GLU A 56 1.18 -0.52 16.72
C GLU A 56 0.89 -1.74 15.86
N GLN A 57 -0.11 -1.69 14.98
CA GLN A 57 -0.36 -2.76 14.03
C GLN A 57 0.78 -2.94 13.03
N VAL A 58 1.35 -1.84 12.52
CA VAL A 58 2.49 -1.90 11.59
C VAL A 58 3.69 -2.55 12.27
N THR A 59 4.04 -2.11 13.47
CA THR A 59 5.16 -2.67 14.24
C THR A 59 4.92 -4.11 14.68
N ALA A 60 3.70 -4.49 15.06
CA ALA A 60 3.37 -5.87 15.41
C ALA A 60 3.51 -6.85 14.22
N ALA A 61 3.25 -6.37 12.99
CA ALA A 61 3.46 -7.15 11.78
C ALA A 61 4.94 -7.22 11.35
N LEU A 62 5.77 -6.31 11.85
CA LEU A 62 7.22 -6.36 11.68
C LEU A 62 7.81 -7.29 12.74
N GLU A 63 8.43 -8.39 12.31
CA GLU A 63 9.35 -9.13 13.17
C GLU A 63 10.64 -8.30 13.33
N LEU A 64 10.60 -7.30 14.21
CA LEU A 64 11.76 -6.45 14.51
C LEU A 64 12.82 -7.28 15.21
N ASP A 65 13.89 -7.56 14.46
CA ASP A 65 15.06 -8.25 14.97
C ASP A 65 15.78 -7.36 15.99
N ALA A 66 15.75 -7.80 17.26
CA ALA A 66 16.40 -7.11 18.37
C ALA A 66 17.94 -7.04 18.25
N THR A 67 18.54 -7.81 17.33
CA THR A 67 19.97 -7.74 17.04
C THR A 67 20.37 -6.54 16.17
N LYS A 68 19.40 -5.86 15.54
CA LYS A 68 19.63 -4.69 14.69
C LYS A 68 19.77 -3.40 15.48
N SER A 69 20.49 -2.43 14.91
CA SER A 69 20.67 -1.14 15.57
C SER A 69 19.33 -0.40 15.73
N PRO A 70 19.20 0.48 16.73
CA PRO A 70 18.02 1.34 16.88
C PRO A 70 17.66 2.13 15.60
N ASP A 71 18.67 2.58 14.86
CA ASP A 71 18.50 3.36 13.63
C ASP A 71 17.95 2.47 12.48
N ASP A 72 18.40 1.21 12.42
CA ASP A 72 17.87 0.24 11.45
C ASP A 72 16.42 -0.12 11.76
N ARG A 73 16.10 -0.32 13.04
CA ARG A 73 14.72 -0.58 13.50
C ARG A 73 13.80 0.59 13.16
N PHE A 74 14.25 1.82 13.37
CA PHE A 74 13.53 3.02 12.94
C PHE A 74 13.27 3.01 11.43
N SER A 75 14.30 2.74 10.64
CA SER A 75 14.21 2.71 9.17
C SER A 75 13.23 1.63 8.68
N MET A 76 13.27 0.43 9.26
CA MET A 76 12.33 -0.65 8.95
C MET A 76 10.87 -0.27 9.21
N ILE A 77 10.61 0.46 10.29
CA ILE A 77 9.26 0.94 10.62
C ILE A 77 8.82 2.01 9.62
N CYS A 78 9.65 3.00 9.33
CA CYS A 78 9.34 4.02 8.33
C CYS A 78 9.08 3.42 6.95
N ASP A 79 9.86 2.42 6.55
CA ASP A 79 9.64 1.71 5.30
C ASP A 79 8.31 0.97 5.29
N ALA A 80 7.96 0.26 6.37
CA ALA A 80 6.68 -0.43 6.49
C ALA A 80 5.49 0.55 6.47
N VAL A 81 5.57 1.66 7.20
CA VAL A 81 4.57 2.74 7.15
C VAL A 81 4.44 3.28 5.72
N SER A 82 5.56 3.52 5.04
CA SER A 82 5.56 3.96 3.63
C SER A 82 4.94 2.93 2.69
N GLN A 83 5.07 1.63 2.96
CA GLN A 83 4.40 0.57 2.19
C GLN A 83 2.89 0.51 2.44
N VAL A 84 2.43 0.83 3.66
CA VAL A 84 1.01 0.92 3.98
C VAL A 84 0.38 2.16 3.35
N LEU A 85 1.11 3.28 3.33
CA LEU A 85 0.68 4.55 2.74
C LEU A 85 0.68 4.53 1.20
N LYS A 86 1.48 3.66 0.58
CA LYS A 86 1.37 3.44 -0.87
C LYS A 86 -0.03 2.88 -1.17
N PRO A 87 -0.79 3.48 -2.11
CA PRO A 87 -2.08 2.94 -2.52
C PRO A 87 -1.90 1.47 -2.88
N LYS A 88 -2.58 0.62 -2.12
CA LYS A 88 -2.46 -0.84 -2.08
C LYS A 88 -2.43 -1.45 -3.48
N ALA A 89 -1.25 -1.57 -4.08
CA ALA A 89 -0.96 -2.68 -4.96
C ALA A 89 -0.95 -3.90 -4.03
N THR A 90 -2.14 -4.47 -3.83
CA THR A 90 -2.40 -5.59 -2.94
C THR A 90 -1.27 -6.60 -3.02
N SER A 91 -0.60 -6.79 -1.89
CA SER A 91 0.27 -7.91 -1.55
C SER A 91 -0.23 -9.14 -2.28
N LYS A 92 0.59 -9.69 -3.18
CA LYS A 92 0.29 -10.87 -4.01
C LYS A 92 -0.43 -11.92 -3.15
N PRO A 93 -1.75 -12.14 -3.34
CA PRO A 93 -2.35 -13.39 -2.93
C PRO A 93 -1.84 -14.44 -3.92
N VAL A 94 -1.52 -15.62 -3.39
CA VAL A 94 -1.26 -16.89 -4.10
C VAL A 94 -1.91 -16.89 -5.50
N PRO A 95 -1.17 -17.23 -6.58
CA PRO A 95 -1.71 -17.15 -7.93
C PRO A 95 -2.91 -18.10 -8.06
N SER A 96 -4.10 -17.55 -7.91
CA SER A 96 -5.31 -18.03 -8.57
C SER A 96 -4.97 -18.20 -10.06
N PRO A 97 -5.33 -19.31 -10.72
CA PRO A 97 -4.95 -19.57 -12.10
C PRO A 97 -5.39 -18.41 -12.99
N THR A 98 -4.41 -17.63 -13.45
CA THR A 98 -4.66 -16.54 -14.39
C THR A 98 -4.90 -17.15 -15.76
N LEU A 99 -6.11 -16.97 -16.30
CA LEU A 99 -6.40 -17.40 -17.66
C LEU A 99 -5.89 -16.32 -18.63
N SER A 100 -4.85 -16.64 -19.41
CA SER A 100 -4.36 -15.76 -20.48
C SER A 100 -5.13 -16.01 -21.77
N ILE A 101 -5.84 -14.99 -22.25
CA ILE A 101 -6.50 -14.97 -23.55
C ILE A 101 -5.47 -14.51 -24.59
N LYS A 102 -5.14 -15.39 -25.53
CA LYS A 102 -4.21 -15.13 -26.62
C LYS A 102 -4.95 -15.08 -27.96
N LEU A 103 -4.49 -14.21 -28.87
CA LEU A 103 -4.88 -14.28 -30.28
C LEU A 103 -4.21 -15.47 -30.96
N GLY A 104 -4.70 -15.84 -32.15
CA GLY A 104 -4.17 -16.97 -32.93
C GLY A 104 -2.70 -16.84 -33.33
N ASP A 105 -2.14 -15.64 -33.25
CA ASP A 105 -0.73 -15.32 -33.48
C ASP A 105 0.15 -15.46 -32.21
N GLY A 106 -0.45 -15.80 -31.05
CA GLY A 106 0.25 -15.95 -29.78
C GLY A 106 0.29 -14.69 -28.91
N THR A 107 -0.19 -13.55 -29.43
CA THR A 107 -0.22 -12.27 -28.71
C THR A 107 -1.19 -12.32 -27.54
N VAL A 108 -0.76 -11.94 -26.34
CA VAL A 108 -1.62 -11.92 -25.14
C VAL A 108 -2.53 -10.70 -25.16
N LEU A 109 -3.82 -10.92 -25.38
CA LEU A 109 -4.83 -9.86 -25.41
C LEU A 109 -5.26 -9.45 -24.00
N ALA A 110 -5.53 -10.44 -23.16
CA ALA A 110 -6.09 -10.22 -21.83
C ALA A 110 -5.67 -11.29 -20.83
N GLU A 111 -5.60 -10.91 -19.57
CA GLU A 111 -5.45 -11.79 -18.43
C GLU A 111 -6.74 -11.74 -17.61
N VAL A 112 -7.37 -12.89 -17.39
CA VAL A 112 -8.53 -12.99 -16.50
C VAL A 112 -8.06 -13.55 -15.17
N LYS A 113 -8.31 -12.80 -14.10
CA LYS A 113 -8.03 -13.19 -12.73
C LYS A 113 -9.33 -13.27 -11.94
N GLU A 114 -9.59 -14.43 -11.37
CA GLU A 114 -10.71 -14.63 -10.45
C GLU A 114 -10.24 -14.56 -9.00
N THR A 115 -11.03 -13.92 -8.17
CA THR A 115 -10.86 -13.87 -6.71
C THR A 115 -12.18 -14.25 -6.05
N ALA A 116 -12.15 -14.56 -4.75
CA ALA A 116 -13.36 -14.91 -4.00
C ALA A 116 -14.49 -13.84 -4.02
N ARG A 117 -14.20 -12.61 -4.45
CA ARG A 117 -15.16 -11.49 -4.47
C ARG A 117 -15.38 -10.88 -5.86
N ALA A 118 -14.53 -11.16 -6.84
CA ALA A 118 -14.56 -10.48 -8.13
C ALA A 118 -13.81 -11.24 -9.23
N LEU A 119 -14.32 -11.14 -10.46
CA LEU A 119 -13.62 -11.50 -11.69
C LEU A 119 -13.04 -10.23 -12.33
N THR A 120 -11.72 -10.20 -12.53
CA THR A 120 -11.01 -9.07 -13.13
C THR A 120 -10.46 -9.45 -14.50
N VAL A 121 -10.80 -8.69 -15.53
CA VAL A 121 -10.22 -8.82 -16.87
C VAL A 121 -9.22 -7.69 -17.07
N LYS A 122 -7.95 -8.02 -17.21
CA LYS A 122 -6.87 -7.08 -17.44
C LYS A 122 -6.44 -7.14 -18.90
N LEU A 123 -6.63 -6.04 -19.62
CA LEU A 123 -6.24 -5.90 -21.01
C LEU A 123 -4.82 -5.36 -21.11
N SER A 124 -3.98 -5.99 -21.94
CA SER A 124 -2.62 -5.49 -22.17
C SER A 124 -2.65 -4.28 -23.11
N LYS A 125 -2.37 -3.09 -22.56
CA LYS A 125 -2.16 -1.88 -23.37
C LYS A 125 -0.84 -1.90 -24.16
N ALA A 126 0.08 -2.78 -23.81
CA ALA A 126 1.37 -2.91 -24.50
C ALA A 126 1.18 -3.56 -25.89
N GLU A 127 0.32 -4.56 -25.95
CA GLU A 127 0.08 -5.33 -27.18
C GLU A 127 -1.08 -4.75 -28.00
N ALA A 128 -2.13 -4.23 -27.35
CA ALA A 128 -3.34 -3.75 -28.02
C ALA A 128 -3.91 -2.46 -27.38
N PRO A 129 -3.21 -1.31 -27.49
CA PRO A 129 -3.65 -0.05 -26.89
C PRO A 129 -4.99 0.44 -27.47
N GLU A 130 -5.20 0.27 -28.78
CA GLU A 130 -6.45 0.66 -29.46
C GLU A 130 -7.64 -0.17 -28.97
N PHE A 131 -7.46 -1.48 -28.82
CA PHE A 131 -8.50 -2.37 -28.28
C PHE A 131 -8.81 -2.04 -26.82
N ALA A 132 -7.81 -1.77 -25.99
CA ALA A 132 -8.04 -1.36 -24.61
C ALA A 132 -8.82 -0.05 -24.51
N GLN A 133 -8.58 0.90 -25.43
CA GLN A 133 -9.33 2.16 -25.49
C GLN A 133 -10.75 1.95 -26.01
N TRP A 134 -10.91 1.15 -27.07
CA TRP A 134 -12.22 0.79 -27.60
C TRP A 134 -13.07 0.07 -26.55
N MET A 135 -12.50 -0.92 -25.86
CA MET A 135 -13.19 -1.67 -24.81
C MET A 135 -13.61 -0.76 -23.65
N ARG A 136 -12.79 0.23 -23.29
CA ARG A 136 -13.19 1.24 -22.29
C ARG A 136 -14.39 2.06 -22.76
N ASN A 137 -14.39 2.52 -24.01
CA ASN A 137 -15.46 3.35 -24.56
C ASN A 137 -16.78 2.58 -24.73
N ASN A 138 -16.70 1.26 -24.94
CA ASN A 138 -17.86 0.39 -25.17
C ASN A 138 -18.17 -0.50 -23.96
N ALA A 139 -17.50 -0.30 -22.81
CA ALA A 139 -17.55 -1.22 -21.67
C ALA A 139 -18.98 -1.48 -21.18
N ASP A 140 -19.76 -0.42 -21.02
CA ASP A 140 -21.13 -0.48 -20.52
C ASP A 140 -22.03 -1.31 -21.45
N ALA A 141 -22.03 -0.97 -22.75
CA ALA A 141 -22.85 -1.64 -23.75
C ALA A 141 -22.46 -3.12 -23.93
N GLU A 142 -21.16 -3.41 -24.03
CA GLU A 142 -20.67 -4.78 -24.24
C GLU A 142 -20.85 -5.67 -23.01
N LEU A 143 -20.63 -5.16 -21.80
CA LEU A 143 -20.86 -5.92 -20.57
C LEU A 143 -22.36 -6.19 -20.37
N THR A 144 -23.21 -5.21 -20.66
CA THR A 144 -24.67 -5.38 -20.61
C THR A 144 -25.12 -6.43 -21.62
N ARG A 145 -24.66 -6.34 -22.87
CA ARG A 145 -24.94 -7.33 -23.90
C ARG A 145 -24.49 -8.75 -23.50
N LEU A 146 -23.29 -8.89 -22.93
CA LEU A 146 -22.79 -10.18 -22.46
C LEU A 146 -23.64 -10.74 -21.32
N TYR A 147 -24.07 -9.88 -20.39
CA TYR A 147 -24.94 -10.26 -19.29
C TYR A 147 -26.32 -10.73 -19.78
N GLU A 148 -26.94 -9.99 -20.70
CA GLU A 148 -28.23 -10.34 -21.31
C GLU A 148 -28.17 -11.65 -22.11
N ALA A 149 -27.10 -11.83 -22.90
CA ALA A 149 -26.88 -13.07 -23.65
C ALA A 149 -26.70 -14.27 -22.72
N TRP A 150 -25.97 -14.11 -21.62
CA TRP A 150 -25.83 -15.14 -20.60
C TRP A 150 -27.17 -15.44 -19.90
N GLN A 151 -27.93 -14.40 -19.53
CA GLN A 151 -29.24 -14.56 -18.90
C GLN A 151 -30.23 -15.29 -19.81
N SER A 152 -30.22 -14.98 -21.10
CA SER A 152 -31.07 -15.61 -22.11
C SER A 152 -30.75 -17.10 -22.29
N LYS A 153 -29.48 -17.50 -22.19
CA LYS A 153 -29.07 -18.91 -22.20
C LYS A 153 -29.40 -19.66 -20.91
N ARG A 154 -29.71 -18.94 -19.82
CA ARG A 154 -30.03 -19.51 -18.50
C ARG A 154 -31.52 -19.65 -18.23
N LYS A 155 -32.40 -19.01 -19.00
CA LYS A 155 -33.82 -19.36 -18.98
C LYS A 155 -33.96 -20.68 -19.75
N PRO A 156 -34.19 -21.81 -19.07
CA PRO A 156 -34.69 -22.97 -19.80
C PRO A 156 -36.09 -22.61 -20.31
N ASP A 157 -36.44 -23.14 -21.48
CA ASP A 157 -37.84 -23.33 -21.85
C ASP A 157 -38.55 -24.14 -20.74
#